data_AF-A0A4R5AI26-F1
#
_entry.id   AF-A0A4R5AI26-F1
#
_cell.length_a   1.000
_cell.length_b   1.000
_cell.length_c   1.000
_cell.angle_alpha   90.00
_cell.angle_beta   90.00
_cell.angle_gamma   90.00
#
_symmetry.space_group_name_H-M   'P 1'
#
loop_
_entity.id
_entity.type
_entity.pdbx_description
1 polymer ?
#
loop_
_entity_poly.entity_id
_entity_poly.type
_entity_poly.pdbx_seq_one_letter_code
_entity_poly.pdbx_strand_id
1 'polypeptide(L)'
;MDDHDIHTDEDIERLAGELHERIRELNRVIQEPPGLSQPTAVYTVLGNLAQTAFRLVQTTEHLDAFLTAELDAGRLGHDRGTDPVPTVMKAHNALARAAEQTMELGETFRRAQGALAAIHANQTTVGPSSDRDEVAAASLTNLTDHSAAPDGAAGEDFPRPIDDVLPDAPHVEQASSEPRSKPQVPPPRRER
;
A
#
# COMPACT_ATOMS: atom_id res chain seq x y z
N MET A 1 -7.36 29.98 11.68
CA MET A 1 -7.98 30.36 10.39
C MET A 1 -7.08 29.66 9.40
N ASP A 2 -7.40 28.40 9.15
CA ASP A 2 -6.53 27.51 8.42
C ASP A 2 -6.65 27.88 6.94
N ASP A 3 -5.55 28.35 6.36
CA ASP A 3 -5.38 28.37 4.91
C ASP A 3 -5.60 26.92 4.47
N HIS A 4 -6.73 26.67 3.81
CA HIS A 4 -6.85 25.46 3.02
C HIS A 4 -5.77 25.57 1.94
N ASP A 5 -4.71 24.77 2.06
CA ASP A 5 -3.79 24.49 0.96
C ASP A 5 -4.65 23.96 -0.20
N ILE A 6 -5.07 24.87 -1.08
CA ILE A 6 -5.77 24.51 -2.31
C ILE A 6 -4.67 23.98 -3.22
N HIS A 7 -4.47 22.66 -3.20
CA HIS A 7 -3.61 21.99 -4.16
C HIS A 7 -4.15 22.22 -5.57
N THR A 8 -3.29 22.71 -6.46
CA THR A 8 -3.63 22.99 -7.86
C THR A 8 -3.33 21.79 -8.74
N ASP A 9 -3.78 21.83 -10.00
CA ASP A 9 -3.39 20.83 -11.00
C ASP A 9 -1.85 20.78 -11.15
N GLU A 10 -1.17 21.93 -11.04
CA GLU A 10 0.30 22.02 -11.04
C GLU A 10 0.93 21.25 -9.87
N ASP A 11 0.31 21.26 -8.69
CA ASP A 11 0.77 20.46 -7.56
C ASP A 11 0.62 18.96 -7.80
N ILE A 12 -0.50 18.54 -8.42
CA ILE A 12 -0.75 17.13 -8.76
C ILE A 12 0.28 16.65 -9.79
N GLU A 13 0.51 17.44 -10.84
CA GLU A 13 1.51 17.15 -11.87
C GLU A 13 2.93 17.09 -11.29
N ARG A 14 3.29 18.04 -10.42
CA ARG A 14 4.58 18.06 -9.72
C ARG A 14 4.76 16.81 -8.87
N LEU A 15 3.76 16.42 -8.07
CA LEU A 15 3.83 15.22 -7.23
C LEU A 15 3.95 13.93 -8.06
N ALA A 16 3.26 13.84 -9.21
CA ALA A 16 3.41 12.74 -10.14
C ALA A 16 4.84 12.67 -10.73
N GLY A 17 5.41 13.83 -11.09
CA GLY A 17 6.80 13.93 -11.53
C GLY A 17 7.81 13.54 -10.45
N GLU A 18 7.60 13.99 -9.20
CA GLU A 18 8.43 13.62 -8.06
C GLU A 18 8.39 12.10 -7.81
N LEU A 19 7.22 11.47 -7.89
CA LEU A 19 7.11 10.01 -7.77
C LEU A 19 7.96 9.29 -8.83
N HIS A 20 7.91 9.73 -10.09
CA HIS A 20 8.73 9.17 -11.17
C HIS A 20 10.23 9.26 -10.85
N GLU A 21 10.70 10.44 -10.43
CA GLU A 21 12.11 10.64 -10.09
C GLU A 21 12.53 9.86 -8.84
N ARG A 22 11.65 9.69 -7.85
CA ARG A 22 11.94 8.86 -6.67
C ARG A 22 12.10 7.38 -7.02
N ILE A 23 11.29 6.84 -7.93
CA ILE A 23 11.44 5.47 -8.41
C ILE A 23 12.74 5.32 -9.21
N ARG A 24 13.08 6.30 -10.07
CA ARG A 24 14.35 6.31 -10.80
C ARG A 24 15.55 6.33 -9.84
N GLU A 25 15.51 7.19 -8.84
CA GLU A 25 16.56 7.30 -7.82
C GLU A 25 16.69 6.01 -7.00
N LEU A 26 15.57 5.41 -6.59
CA LEU A 26 15.55 4.11 -5.92
C LEU A 26 16.24 3.04 -6.77
N ASN A 27 15.90 2.94 -8.06
CA ASN A 27 16.51 1.99 -8.98
C ASN A 27 18.01 2.22 -9.15
N ARG A 28 18.45 3.49 -9.18
CA ARG A 28 19.85 3.87 -9.28
C ARG A 28 20.62 3.43 -8.04
N VAL A 29 20.15 3.77 -6.84
CA VAL A 29 20.82 3.45 -5.57
C VAL A 29 20.86 1.94 -5.30
N ILE A 30 19.87 1.17 -5.79
CA ILE A 30 19.90 -0.30 -5.72
C ILE A 30 21.02 -0.89 -6.60
N GLN A 31 21.29 -0.28 -7.77
CA GLN A 31 22.26 -0.77 -8.75
C GLN A 31 23.70 -0.31 -8.46
N GLU A 32 23.88 0.88 -7.88
CA GLU A 32 25.20 1.45 -7.63
C GLU A 32 25.84 0.88 -6.35
N PRO A 33 27.16 0.59 -6.34
CA PRO A 33 27.86 0.15 -5.14
C PRO A 33 27.76 1.17 -3.98
N PRO A 34 27.57 0.74 -2.72
CA PRO A 34 27.50 -0.67 -2.28
C PRO A 34 26.14 -1.35 -2.49
N GLY A 35 25.12 -0.61 -2.92
CA GLY A 35 23.77 -1.12 -3.18
C GLY A 35 23.07 -1.69 -1.95
N LEU A 36 22.16 -2.64 -2.17
CA LEU A 36 21.50 -3.38 -1.10
C LEU A 36 22.52 -4.25 -0.36
N SER A 37 22.67 -4.01 0.96
CA SER A 37 23.67 -4.70 1.78
C SER A 37 23.09 -5.71 2.78
N GLN A 38 21.77 -5.69 3.01
CA GLN A 38 21.10 -6.50 4.02
C GLN A 38 19.74 -7.03 3.51
N PRO A 39 19.38 -8.30 3.78
CA PRO A 39 18.06 -8.84 3.45
C PRO A 39 16.90 -8.03 4.05
N THR A 40 17.07 -7.48 5.25
CA THR A 40 16.09 -6.60 5.91
C THR A 40 15.76 -5.35 5.08
N ALA A 41 16.73 -4.83 4.33
CA ALA A 41 16.50 -3.70 3.43
C ALA A 41 15.58 -4.11 2.26
N VAL A 42 15.80 -5.30 1.68
CA VAL A 42 14.94 -5.86 0.62
C VAL A 42 13.51 -6.07 1.13
N TYR A 43 13.36 -6.65 2.33
CA TYR A 43 12.06 -6.82 2.97
C TYR A 43 11.30 -5.49 3.11
N THR A 44 11.99 -4.45 3.60
CA THR A 44 11.41 -3.11 3.76
C THR A 44 11.02 -2.49 2.42
N VAL A 45 11.90 -2.59 1.42
CA VAL A 45 11.63 -2.06 0.07
C VAL A 45 10.40 -2.75 -0.54
N LEU A 46 10.29 -4.07 -0.45
CA LEU A 46 9.13 -4.80 -0.98
C LEU A 46 7.82 -4.39 -0.29
N GLY A 47 7.83 -4.21 1.03
CA GLY A 47 6.64 -3.72 1.75
C GLY A 47 6.22 -2.32 1.34
N ASN A 48 7.18 -1.41 1.18
CA ASN A 48 6.90 -0.04 0.71
C ASN A 48 6.40 -0.01 -0.74
N LEU A 49 6.94 -0.86 -1.61
CA LEU A 49 6.48 -0.99 -3.00
C LEU A 49 5.07 -1.59 -3.07
N ALA A 50 4.74 -2.56 -2.22
CA ALA A 50 3.38 -3.08 -2.10
C ALA A 50 2.39 -1.98 -1.70
N GLN A 51 2.72 -1.19 -0.67
CA GLN A 51 1.89 -0.08 -0.22
C GLN A 51 1.73 0.99 -1.31
N THR A 52 2.82 1.29 -2.03
CA THR A 52 2.80 2.25 -3.15
C THR A 52 1.89 1.77 -4.27
N ALA A 53 1.96 0.49 -4.63
CA ALA A 53 1.07 -0.09 -5.64
C ALA A 53 -0.42 0.05 -5.23
N PHE A 54 -0.79 -0.27 -4.00
CA PHE A 54 -2.17 -0.08 -3.55
C PHE A 54 -2.62 1.39 -3.56
N ARG A 55 -1.73 2.34 -3.29
CA ARG A 55 -2.04 3.78 -3.41
C ARG A 55 -2.19 4.21 -4.88
N LEU A 56 -1.42 3.62 -5.79
CA LEU A 56 -1.55 3.88 -7.23
C LEU A 56 -2.91 3.46 -7.77
N VAL A 57 -3.51 2.39 -7.24
CA VAL A 57 -4.90 2.01 -7.56
C VAL A 57 -5.87 3.15 -7.22
N GLN A 58 -5.75 3.72 -6.02
CA GLN A 58 -6.58 4.86 -5.60
C GLN A 58 -6.36 6.09 -6.52
N THR A 59 -5.11 6.36 -6.89
CA THR A 59 -4.81 7.44 -7.84
C THR A 59 -5.49 7.20 -9.19
N THR A 60 -5.47 5.97 -9.72
CA THR A 60 -6.15 5.65 -10.99
C THR A 60 -7.67 5.81 -10.89
N GLU A 61 -8.28 5.42 -9.77
CA GLU A 61 -9.70 5.59 -9.52
C GLU A 61 -10.10 7.07 -9.45
N HIS A 62 -9.28 7.91 -8.81
CA HIS A 62 -9.52 9.35 -8.76
C HIS A 62 -9.42 10.01 -10.13
N LEU A 63 -8.44 9.62 -10.96
CA LEU A 63 -8.33 10.10 -12.34
C LEU A 63 -9.53 9.68 -13.20
N ASP A 64 -9.99 8.44 -13.03
CA ASP A 64 -11.17 7.90 -13.70
C ASP A 64 -12.43 8.70 -13.35
N ALA A 65 -12.67 8.90 -12.05
CA ALA A 65 -13.80 9.65 -11.53
C ALA A 65 -13.80 11.12 -12.00
N PHE A 66 -12.62 11.76 -12.06
CA PHE A 66 -12.49 13.11 -12.60
C PHE A 66 -12.93 13.17 -14.07
N LEU A 67 -12.44 12.27 -14.91
CA LEU A 67 -12.82 12.22 -16.34
C LEU A 67 -14.32 12.00 -16.53
N THR A 68 -14.94 11.14 -15.73
CA THR A 68 -16.40 10.94 -15.74
C THR A 68 -17.12 12.24 -15.38
N ALA A 69 -16.72 12.91 -14.31
CA ALA A 69 -17.35 14.15 -13.86
C ALA A 69 -17.24 15.29 -14.88
N GLU A 70 -16.09 15.42 -15.54
CA GLU A 70 -15.88 16.41 -16.62
C GLU A 70 -16.70 16.08 -17.88
N LEU A 71 -16.82 14.79 -18.23
CA LEU A 71 -17.62 14.34 -19.37
C LEU A 71 -19.11 14.59 -19.14
N ASP A 72 -19.63 14.20 -17.97
CA ASP A 72 -21.04 14.38 -17.60
C ASP A 72 -21.43 15.86 -17.53
N ALA A 73 -20.50 16.72 -17.15
CA ALA A 73 -20.70 18.15 -17.14
C ALA A 73 -20.56 18.82 -18.52
N GLY A 74 -20.20 18.06 -19.57
CA GLY A 74 -19.97 18.59 -20.91
C GLY A 74 -18.78 19.56 -21.00
N ARG A 75 -17.81 19.45 -20.09
CA ARG A 75 -16.61 20.32 -20.04
C ARG A 75 -15.47 19.81 -20.92
N LEU A 76 -15.53 18.54 -21.34
CA LEU A 76 -14.52 17.95 -22.21
C LEU A 76 -14.75 18.33 -23.67
N GLY A 77 -13.67 18.72 -24.34
CA GLY A 77 -13.59 18.88 -25.79
C GLY A 77 -12.59 17.91 -26.40
N HIS A 78 -12.64 17.74 -27.73
CA HIS A 78 -11.65 17.00 -28.48
C HIS A 78 -10.96 17.94 -29.47
N ASP A 79 -9.63 17.92 -29.55
CA ASP A 79 -8.84 18.86 -30.39
C ASP A 79 -9.24 18.86 -31.87
N ARG A 80 -9.75 17.73 -32.35
CA ARG A 80 -10.26 17.55 -33.73
C ARG A 80 -11.72 17.95 -33.93
N GLY A 81 -12.37 18.51 -32.91
CA GLY A 81 -13.79 18.87 -32.93
C GLY A 81 -14.75 17.68 -32.95
N THR A 82 -14.27 16.47 -32.70
CA THR A 82 -15.10 15.26 -32.63
C THR A 82 -15.71 15.10 -31.23
N ASP A 83 -16.69 14.20 -31.12
CA ASP A 83 -17.22 13.79 -29.81
C ASP A 83 -16.08 13.24 -28.92
N PRO A 84 -15.88 13.77 -27.69
CA PRO A 84 -14.86 13.27 -26.77
C PRO A 84 -15.21 11.90 -26.16
N VAL A 85 -16.48 11.47 -26.17
CA VAL A 85 -16.94 10.24 -25.50
C VAL A 85 -16.11 9.00 -25.88
N PRO A 86 -15.85 8.69 -27.17
CA PRO A 86 -15.07 7.50 -27.53
C PRO A 86 -13.63 7.53 -27.02
N THR A 87 -13.03 8.72 -26.88
CA THR A 87 -11.67 8.89 -26.37
C THR A 87 -11.64 8.70 -24.85
N VAL A 88 -12.61 9.29 -24.13
CA VAL A 88 -12.76 9.12 -22.68
C VAL A 88 -13.06 7.66 -22.32
N MET A 89 -13.93 6.97 -23.08
CA MET A 89 -14.16 5.53 -22.89
C MET A 89 -12.89 4.69 -23.05
N LYS A 90 -11.98 5.05 -23.98
CA LYS A 90 -10.69 4.36 -24.10
C LYS A 90 -9.80 4.60 -22.89
N ALA A 91 -9.78 5.83 -22.36
CA ALA A 91 -9.05 6.17 -21.14
C ALA A 91 -9.58 5.37 -19.94
N HIS A 92 -10.90 5.32 -19.73
CA HIS A 92 -11.52 4.51 -18.67
C HIS A 92 -11.10 3.04 -18.73
N ASN A 93 -11.18 2.44 -19.93
CA ASN A 93 -10.75 1.05 -20.12
C ASN A 93 -9.25 0.82 -19.85
N ALA A 94 -8.41 1.84 -20.07
CA ALA A 94 -6.98 1.76 -19.77
C ALA A 94 -6.71 1.91 -18.27
N LEU A 95 -7.40 2.86 -17.61
CA LEU A 95 -7.29 3.08 -16.16
C LEU A 95 -7.77 1.87 -15.37
N ALA A 96 -8.90 1.26 -15.76
CA ALA A 96 -9.40 0.03 -15.12
C ALA A 96 -8.37 -1.11 -15.21
N ARG A 97 -7.77 -1.34 -16.38
CA ARG A 97 -6.70 -2.33 -16.54
C ARG A 97 -5.45 -2.01 -15.74
N ALA A 98 -5.06 -0.73 -15.68
CA ALA A 98 -3.92 -0.29 -14.89
C ALA A 98 -4.15 -0.54 -13.40
N ALA A 99 -5.37 -0.28 -12.89
CA ALA A 99 -5.76 -0.57 -11.51
C ALA A 99 -5.65 -2.06 -11.19
N GLU A 100 -6.20 -2.94 -12.05
CA GLU A 100 -6.11 -4.40 -11.90
C GLU A 100 -4.65 -4.88 -11.84
N GLN A 101 -3.83 -4.47 -12.82
CA GLN A 101 -2.42 -4.85 -12.90
C GLN A 101 -1.61 -4.33 -11.70
N THR A 102 -1.92 -3.12 -11.24
CA THR A 102 -1.23 -2.52 -10.10
C THR A 102 -1.62 -3.22 -8.79
N MET A 103 -2.88 -3.62 -8.64
CA MET A 103 -3.32 -4.43 -7.50
C MET A 103 -2.59 -5.78 -7.46
N GLU A 104 -2.48 -6.45 -8.60
CA GLU A 104 -1.73 -7.71 -8.73
C GLU A 104 -0.25 -7.53 -8.40
N LEU A 105 0.35 -6.42 -8.84
CA LEU A 105 1.73 -6.06 -8.52
C LEU A 105 1.93 -5.87 -7.01
N GLY A 106 1.03 -5.13 -6.35
CA GLY A 106 1.10 -4.89 -4.91
C GLY A 106 1.01 -6.16 -4.09
N GLU A 107 0.09 -7.05 -4.47
CA GLU A 107 -0.04 -8.37 -3.86
C GLU A 107 1.20 -9.24 -4.12
N THR A 108 1.78 -9.19 -5.31
CA THR A 108 3.02 -9.92 -5.63
C THR A 108 4.21 -9.43 -4.79
N PHE A 109 4.35 -8.12 -4.58
CA PHE A 109 5.37 -7.57 -3.68
C PHE A 109 5.14 -7.99 -2.23
N ARG A 110 3.90 -7.99 -1.75
CA ARG A 110 3.56 -8.45 -0.40
C ARG A 110 3.90 -9.93 -0.19
N ARG A 111 3.62 -10.79 -1.18
CA ARG A 111 4.02 -12.21 -1.12
C ARG A 111 5.54 -12.37 -1.11
N ALA A 112 6.25 -11.63 -1.95
CA ALA A 112 7.72 -11.64 -1.97
C ALA A 112 8.29 -11.19 -0.62
N GLN A 113 7.75 -10.11 -0.04
CA GLN A 113 8.12 -9.67 1.32
C GLN A 113 7.91 -10.77 2.34
N GLY A 114 6.73 -11.43 2.33
CA GLY A 114 6.41 -12.53 3.24
C GLY A 114 7.39 -13.71 3.14
N ALA A 115 7.80 -14.06 1.91
CA ALA A 115 8.80 -15.11 1.68
C ALA A 115 10.19 -14.77 2.24
N LEU A 116 10.53 -13.48 2.37
CA LEU A 116 11.80 -13.03 2.95
C LEU A 116 11.76 -12.91 4.49
N ALA A 117 10.61 -13.08 5.14
CA ALA A 117 10.46 -12.83 6.57
C ALA A 117 11.40 -13.64 7.46
N ALA A 118 11.79 -14.85 7.02
CA ALA A 118 12.69 -15.74 7.74
C ALA A 118 14.18 -15.59 7.36
N ILE A 119 14.51 -14.69 6.42
CA ILE A 119 15.88 -14.55 5.91
C ILE A 119 16.61 -13.46 6.69
N HIS A 120 17.76 -13.84 7.26
CA HIS A 120 18.67 -12.93 7.97
C HIS A 120 20.08 -13.02 7.37
N ALA A 121 20.84 -11.93 7.46
CA ALA A 121 22.24 -11.96 7.07
C ALA A 121 23.05 -12.76 8.10
N ASN A 122 23.79 -13.75 7.65
CA ASN A 122 24.86 -14.32 8.46
C ASN A 122 25.95 -13.27 8.52
N GLN A 123 26.33 -12.84 9.72
CA GLN A 123 27.56 -12.08 9.87
C GLN A 123 28.68 -12.98 9.35
N THR A 124 29.18 -12.70 8.14
CA THR A 124 30.47 -13.25 7.73
C THR A 124 31.45 -12.63 8.71
N THR A 125 31.75 -13.35 9.77
CA THR A 125 32.95 -13.14 10.57
C THR A 125 34.10 -13.18 9.59
N VAL A 126 34.52 -12.01 9.11
CA VAL A 126 35.92 -11.80 8.76
C VAL A 126 36.64 -11.94 10.08
N GLY A 127 36.89 -13.19 10.48
CA GLY A 127 37.70 -13.48 11.64
C GLY A 127 39.04 -12.79 11.42
N PRO A 128 39.56 -12.04 12.40
CA PRO A 128 40.97 -11.67 12.36
C PRO A 128 41.72 -13.00 12.26
N SER A 129 42.53 -13.14 11.22
CA SER A 129 43.52 -14.20 11.04
C SER A 129 44.25 -14.43 12.37
N SER A 130 43.78 -15.40 13.15
CA SER A 130 44.47 -15.92 14.31
C SER A 130 45.24 -17.15 13.85
N ASP A 131 46.35 -16.88 13.16
CA ASP A 131 47.52 -17.76 13.25
C ASP A 131 48.10 -17.58 14.67
N ARG A 132 47.44 -18.20 15.66
CA ARG A 132 48.04 -18.53 16.96
C ARG A 132 47.09 -19.40 17.77
N ASP A 133 47.66 -20.52 18.23
CA ASP A 133 47.21 -21.39 19.32
C ASP A 133 46.34 -22.59 18.93
N GLU A 134 46.88 -23.46 18.07
CA GLU A 134 46.78 -24.91 18.29
C GLU A 134 47.54 -25.28 19.57
N VAL A 135 46.85 -25.37 20.71
CA VAL A 135 46.96 -26.41 21.76
C VAL A 135 46.25 -25.96 23.04
N ALA A 136 44.94 -26.23 23.15
CA ALA A 136 44.33 -26.46 24.45
C ALA A 136 42.96 -27.14 24.33
N ALA A 137 42.78 -28.16 25.16
CA ALA A 137 41.50 -28.71 25.62
C ALA A 137 40.77 -29.71 24.70
N ALA A 138 41.52 -30.70 24.21
CA ALA A 138 41.03 -32.07 24.32
C ALA A 138 41.10 -32.49 25.81
N SER A 139 40.02 -32.29 26.57
CA SER A 139 39.71 -33.05 27.80
C SER A 139 38.43 -32.51 28.44
N LEU A 140 37.32 -33.23 28.26
CA LEU A 140 36.42 -33.70 29.32
C LEU A 140 35.15 -34.28 28.69
N THR A 141 35.31 -35.50 28.17
CA THR A 141 34.26 -36.52 28.11
C THR A 141 33.95 -37.04 29.52
N ASN A 142 32.67 -37.34 29.76
CA ASN A 142 32.00 -38.02 30.90
C ASN A 142 31.03 -37.08 31.64
N LEU A 143 29.77 -37.41 31.94
CA LEU A 143 28.93 -38.61 31.77
C LEU A 143 27.51 -38.19 32.24
N THR A 144 26.43 -38.72 31.63
CA THR A 144 25.10 -39.11 32.21
C THR A 144 24.41 -38.21 33.25
N ASP A 145 23.10 -38.04 33.35
CA ASP A 145 21.85 -38.57 32.79
C ASP A 145 20.73 -37.88 33.65
N HIS A 146 19.46 -38.02 33.25
CA HIS A 146 18.20 -37.50 33.84
C HIS A 146 17.70 -36.17 33.27
N SER A 147 16.42 -35.96 32.99
CA SER A 147 15.23 -36.80 32.82
C SER A 147 14.09 -35.82 32.45
N ALA A 148 13.14 -36.29 31.65
CA ALA A 148 11.76 -35.82 31.55
C ALA A 148 11.46 -34.40 31.00
N ALA A 149 10.86 -34.37 29.81
CA ALA A 149 9.75 -33.46 29.49
C ALA A 149 8.45 -34.03 30.10
N PRO A 150 7.40 -33.23 30.42
CA PRO A 150 6.53 -32.70 29.36
C PRO A 150 5.86 -31.32 29.62
N ASP A 151 5.33 -30.77 28.52
CA ASP A 151 4.17 -29.87 28.35
C ASP A 151 3.60 -29.10 29.56
N GLY A 152 3.70 -27.77 29.47
CA GLY A 152 2.91 -26.79 30.22
C GLY A 152 2.42 -25.68 29.28
N ALA A 153 1.10 -25.61 29.13
CA ALA A 153 0.35 -24.78 28.21
C ALA A 153 0.75 -23.30 28.10
N ALA A 154 0.96 -22.85 26.86
CA ALA A 154 0.86 -21.44 26.48
C ALA A 154 -0.63 -21.05 26.40
N GLY A 155 -1.11 -20.24 27.35
CA GLY A 155 -2.52 -19.85 27.39
C GLY A 155 -2.85 -18.49 28.00
N GLU A 156 -1.88 -17.71 28.50
CA GLU A 156 -2.21 -16.53 29.32
C GLU A 156 -1.58 -15.20 28.87
N ASP A 157 -1.17 -15.06 27.61
CA ASP A 157 -0.54 -13.80 27.15
C ASP A 157 -1.06 -13.31 25.79
N PHE A 158 -2.39 -13.31 25.62
CA PHE A 158 -3.05 -12.61 24.52
C PHE A 158 -3.89 -11.43 25.04
N PRO A 159 -3.84 -10.24 24.40
CA PRO A 159 -4.73 -9.13 24.73
C PRO A 159 -6.19 -9.49 24.47
N ARG A 160 -7.08 -9.12 25.41
CA ARG A 160 -8.52 -9.41 25.36
C ARG A 160 -9.19 -8.76 24.14
N PRO A 161 -10.21 -9.40 23.53
CA PRO A 161 -11.02 -8.79 22.48
C PRO A 161 -11.74 -7.53 22.99
N ILE A 162 -11.88 -6.54 22.11
CA ILE A 162 -12.38 -5.18 22.38
C ILE A 162 -13.82 -5.14 22.91
N ASP A 163 -14.58 -6.21 22.75
CA ASP A 163 -15.99 -6.29 23.19
C ASP A 163 -16.15 -6.27 24.72
N ASP A 164 -15.08 -6.49 25.50
CA ASP A 164 -15.09 -6.47 26.97
C ASP A 164 -14.85 -5.07 27.60
N VAL A 165 -14.60 -4.03 26.78
CA VAL A 165 -14.15 -2.69 27.26
C VAL A 165 -15.19 -1.59 26.99
N LEU A 166 -16.33 -1.88 26.35
CA LEU A 166 -17.38 -0.90 26.08
C LEU A 166 -18.65 -1.18 26.90
N PRO A 167 -19.11 -0.23 27.74
CA PRO A 167 -20.44 -0.34 28.34
C PRO A 167 -21.53 -0.21 27.26
N ASP A 168 -22.55 -1.06 27.37
CA ASP A 168 -23.76 -1.05 26.54
C ASP A 168 -24.31 0.37 26.35
N ALA A 169 -24.22 0.88 25.12
CA ALA A 169 -24.88 2.11 24.73
C ALA A 169 -26.35 1.79 24.33
N PRO A 170 -27.32 2.58 24.79
CA PRO A 170 -28.74 2.26 24.67
C PRO A 170 -29.21 2.24 23.21
N HIS A 171 -30.16 1.34 22.94
CA HIS A 171 -30.99 1.30 21.74
C HIS A 171 -31.37 2.71 21.26
N VAL A 172 -30.81 3.14 20.14
CA VAL A 172 -31.33 4.29 19.39
C VAL A 172 -32.55 3.80 18.64
N GLU A 173 -33.71 4.31 19.08
CA GLU A 173 -34.99 4.23 18.40
C GLU A 173 -34.84 4.49 16.90
N GLN A 174 -35.40 3.57 16.11
CA GLN A 174 -35.55 3.70 14.67
C GLN A 174 -36.40 4.94 14.37
N ALA A 175 -35.73 6.05 14.02
CA ALA A 175 -36.39 7.20 13.42
C ALA A 175 -36.93 6.77 12.04
N SER A 176 -38.25 6.83 11.94
CA SER A 176 -39.03 6.47 10.76
C SER A 176 -38.58 7.24 9.52
N SER A 177 -38.44 6.52 8.42
CA SER A 177 -38.14 7.00 7.08
C SER A 177 -39.32 7.81 6.51
N GLU A 178 -39.17 9.14 6.47
CA GLU A 178 -40.07 10.01 5.71
C GLU A 178 -39.70 10.00 4.21
N PRO A 179 -40.67 9.81 3.30
CA PRO A 179 -40.42 9.69 1.87
C PRO A 179 -40.09 11.03 1.21
N ARG A 180 -39.05 10.99 0.37
CA ARG A 180 -38.53 12.06 -0.50
C ARG A 180 -39.63 12.88 -1.19
N SER A 181 -39.57 14.20 -1.04
CA SER A 181 -40.30 15.16 -1.88
C SER A 181 -39.81 15.07 -3.33
N LYS A 182 -40.75 15.05 -4.28
CA LYS A 182 -40.50 14.92 -5.73
C LYS A 182 -39.85 16.20 -6.31
N PRO A 183 -39.00 16.09 -7.35
CA PRO A 183 -38.43 17.25 -8.05
C PRO A 183 -39.52 18.06 -8.78
N GLN A 184 -39.48 19.39 -8.62
CA GLN A 184 -40.38 20.33 -9.27
C GLN A 184 -39.97 20.55 -10.74
N VAL A 185 -40.90 20.32 -11.68
CA VAL A 185 -40.66 20.50 -13.12
C VAL A 185 -40.71 22.01 -13.48
N PRO A 186 -39.71 22.57 -14.17
CA PRO A 186 -39.76 23.97 -14.62
C PRO A 186 -40.77 24.16 -15.77
N PRO A 187 -41.47 25.32 -15.84
CA PRO A 187 -42.47 25.57 -16.87
C PRO A 187 -41.84 25.86 -18.26
N PRO A 188 -42.55 25.56 -19.36
CA PRO A 188 -42.04 25.77 -20.72
C PRO A 188 -41.90 27.26 -21.04
N ARG A 189 -40.75 27.62 -21.61
CA ARG A 189 -40.42 28.96 -22.09
C ARG A 189 -41.22 29.23 -23.37
N ARG A 190 -42.07 30.26 -23.35
CA ARG A 190 -42.79 30.73 -24.56
C ARG A 190 -41.79 31.27 -25.58
N GLU A 191 -41.79 30.68 -26.76
CA GLU A 191 -41.12 31.22 -27.94
C GLU A 191 -41.83 32.51 -28.40
N ARG A 192 -41.03 33.52 -28.73
CA ARG A 192 -41.41 34.68 -29.55
C ARG A 192 -40.23 35.04 -30.44
#